data_AF-A0A660TUS7-F1
#
_entry.id   AF-A0A660TUS7-F1
#
_cell.length_a   1.000
_cell.length_b   1.000
_cell.length_c   1.000
_cell.angle_alpha   90.00
_cell.angle_beta   90.00
_cell.angle_gamma   90.00
#
_symmetry.space_group_name_H-M   'P 1'
#
loop_
_entity.id
_entity.type
_entity.pdbx_description
1 polymer ?
#
loop_
_entity_poly.entity_id
_entity_poly.type
_entity_poly.pdbx_seq_one_letter_code
_entity_poly.pdbx_strand_id
1 'polypeptide(L)'
;MPRWYRLDNAGKLYPAISSARRTTVFRLSADLSAAVHAGRLQEALTNLMPRFPYFSVHLKGGVFWYSLDSSQHTVQLERDSRYPCMNFPLHRRGIFPFRVRCWKNRIAV
;
A
#
# COMPACT_ATOMS: atom_id res chain seq x y z
N MET A 1 19.80 11.88 -2.99
CA MET A 1 19.85 11.54 -1.55
C MET A 1 18.69 10.61 -1.23
N PRO A 2 18.86 9.51 -0.48
CA PRO A 2 17.74 8.68 -0.06
C PRO A 2 16.80 9.52 0.81
N ARG A 3 15.55 9.65 0.37
CA ARG A 3 14.52 10.38 1.12
C ARG A 3 13.84 9.39 2.04
N TRP A 4 14.23 9.40 3.30
CA TRP A 4 13.58 8.62 4.35
C TRP A 4 12.63 9.52 5.14
N TYR A 5 11.47 8.98 5.51
CA TYR A 5 10.49 9.70 6.32
C TYR A 5 10.52 9.16 7.74
N ARG A 6 10.62 10.07 8.71
CA ARG A 6 10.57 9.73 10.13
C ARG A 6 9.14 9.34 10.50
N LEU A 7 9.01 8.21 11.20
CA LEU A 7 7.74 7.76 11.76
C LEU A 7 7.48 8.43 13.11
N ASP A 8 6.21 8.79 13.33
CA ASP A 8 5.68 9.17 14.63
C ASP A 8 5.47 7.93 15.52
N ASN A 9 4.87 8.10 16.69
CA ASN A 9 4.68 6.99 17.63
C ASN A 9 3.72 5.93 17.09
N ALA A 10 2.63 6.35 16.43
CA ALA A 10 1.68 5.42 15.81
C ALA A 10 2.33 4.65 14.66
N GLY A 11 3.07 5.34 13.80
CA GLY A 11 3.81 4.75 12.68
C GLY A 11 4.86 3.71 13.10
N LYS A 12 5.40 3.82 14.33
CA LYS A 12 6.27 2.79 14.91
C LYS A 12 5.49 1.64 15.56
N LEU A 13 4.39 1.95 16.24
CA LEU A 13 3.59 0.97 16.98
C LEU A 13 2.91 -0.05 16.08
N TYR A 14 2.20 0.40 15.04
CA TYR A 14 1.39 -0.47 14.19
C TYR A 14 2.21 -1.57 13.50
N PRO A 15 3.38 -1.28 12.89
CA PRO A 15 4.23 -2.34 12.33
C PRO A 15 4.75 -3.33 13.37
N ALA A 16 4.98 -2.89 14.61
CA ALA A 16 5.47 -3.75 15.69
C ALA A 16 4.42 -4.75 16.19
N ILE A 17 3.14 -4.37 16.17
CA ILE A 17 2.02 -5.23 16.61
C ILE A 17 1.37 -5.99 15.44
N SER A 18 1.67 -5.61 14.19
CA SER A 18 1.13 -6.26 12.99
C SER A 18 1.68 -7.68 12.83
N SER A 19 0.80 -8.62 12.56
CA SER A 19 1.13 -10.03 12.34
C SER A 19 0.10 -10.69 11.42
N ALA A 20 0.38 -11.90 10.95
CA ALA A 20 -0.57 -12.65 10.12
C ALA A 20 -1.95 -12.86 10.80
N ARG A 21 -2.01 -12.86 12.14
CA ARG A 21 -3.26 -12.93 12.93
C ARG A 21 -3.86 -11.56 13.23
N ARG A 22 -3.03 -10.50 13.24
CA ARG A 22 -3.43 -9.12 13.56
C ARG A 22 -2.96 -8.17 12.47
N THR A 23 -3.85 -8.03 11.50
CA THR A 23 -3.86 -7.06 10.40
C THR A 23 -3.12 -5.75 10.55
N THR A 24 -3.74 -4.94 11.43
CA THR A 24 -3.68 -3.48 11.48
C THR A 24 -3.90 -2.77 10.14
N VAL A 25 -4.39 -3.47 9.11
CA VAL A 25 -4.75 -2.88 7.82
C VAL A 25 -6.25 -2.61 7.79
N PHE A 26 -6.63 -1.53 7.12
CA PHE A 26 -8.02 -1.20 6.82
C PHE A 26 -8.20 -1.19 5.30
N ARG A 27 -9.46 -1.09 4.86
CA ARG A 27 -9.81 -1.00 3.44
C ARG A 27 -10.71 0.20 3.21
N LEU A 28 -10.43 0.93 2.14
CA LEU A 28 -11.35 1.90 1.55
C LEU A 28 -11.79 1.39 0.19
N SER A 29 -13.06 1.60 -0.17
CA SER A 29 -13.54 1.23 -1.50
C SER A 29 -14.59 2.20 -2.01
N ALA A 30 -14.61 2.37 -3.33
CA ALA A 30 -15.59 3.13 -4.06
C ALA A 30 -16.20 2.25 -5.16
N ASP A 31 -17.53 2.29 -5.29
CA ASP A 31 -18.26 1.68 -6.39
C ASP A 31 -18.57 2.74 -7.45
N LEU A 32 -18.20 2.45 -8.69
CA LEU A 32 -18.47 3.28 -9.85
C LEU A 32 -19.81 2.88 -10.50
N SER A 33 -20.40 3.81 -11.26
CA SER A 33 -21.59 3.54 -12.07
C SER A 33 -21.32 2.62 -13.26
N ALA A 34 -20.08 2.58 -13.74
CA ALA A 34 -19.64 1.76 -14.87
C ALA A 34 -18.50 0.82 -14.48
N ALA A 35 -18.26 -0.21 -15.30
CA ALA A 35 -17.17 -1.16 -15.08
C ALA A 35 -15.80 -0.47 -15.13
N VAL A 36 -14.91 -0.86 -14.22
CA VAL A 36 -13.53 -0.38 -14.15
C VAL A 36 -12.74 -0.97 -15.32
N HIS A 37 -12.12 -0.10 -16.12
CA HIS A 37 -11.16 -0.53 -17.14
C HIS A 37 -9.77 -0.65 -16.52
N ALA A 38 -9.31 -1.88 -16.27
CA ALA A 38 -8.08 -2.15 -15.53
C ALA A 38 -6.84 -1.43 -16.12
N GLY A 39 -6.69 -1.40 -17.45
CA GLY A 39 -5.58 -0.71 -18.10
C GLY A 39 -5.58 0.81 -17.87
N ARG A 40 -6.76 1.43 -17.84
CA ARG A 40 -6.89 2.88 -17.60
C ARG A 40 -6.64 3.20 -16.13
N LEU A 41 -7.07 2.31 -15.23
CA LEU A 41 -6.80 2.45 -13.81
C LEU A 41 -5.30 2.29 -13.50
N GLN A 42 -4.61 1.36 -14.15
CA GLN A 42 -3.16 1.21 -14.01
C GLN A 42 -2.42 2.45 -14.54
N GLU A 43 -2.84 3.00 -15.68
CA GLU A 43 -2.27 4.24 -16.22
C GLU A 43 -2.49 5.43 -15.27
N ALA A 44 -3.72 5.60 -14.76
CA ALA A 44 -4.04 6.62 -13.78
C ALA A 44 -3.18 6.47 -12.50
N LEU A 45 -3.01 5.24 -12.00
CA LEU A 45 -2.16 4.96 -10.85
C LEU A 45 -0.70 5.36 -11.12
N THR A 46 -0.12 4.95 -12.26
CA THR A 46 1.24 5.31 -12.67
C THR A 46 1.43 6.82 -12.76
N ASN A 47 0.45 7.54 -13.32
CA ASN A 47 0.50 8.99 -13.46
C ASN A 47 0.37 9.74 -12.11
N LEU A 48 -0.31 9.15 -11.13
CA LEU A 48 -0.49 9.75 -9.79
C LEU A 48 0.72 9.53 -8.87
N MET A 49 1.47 8.44 -9.03
CA MET A 49 2.60 8.12 -8.14
C MET A 49 3.65 9.24 -8.02
N PRO A 50 4.09 9.91 -9.10
CA PRO A 50 5.03 11.03 -9.01
C PRO A 50 4.47 12.23 -8.23
N ARG A 51 3.15 12.44 -8.27
CA ARG A 51 2.47 13.52 -7.57
C ARG A 51 2.36 13.27 -6.06
N PHE A 52 2.42 12.00 -5.65
CA PHE A 52 2.32 11.58 -4.26
C PHE A 52 3.51 10.71 -3.79
N PRO A 53 4.72 11.29 -3.76
CA PRO A 53 5.96 10.55 -3.47
C PRO A 53 6.01 9.96 -2.05
N TYR A 54 5.13 10.40 -1.15
CA TYR A 54 4.99 9.85 0.20
C TYR A 54 4.33 8.47 0.24
N PHE A 55 3.61 8.07 -0.81
CA PHE A 55 3.14 6.69 -0.98
C PHE A 55 4.19 5.79 -1.64
N SER A 56 5.19 6.36 -2.33
CA SER A 56 6.30 5.64 -2.96
C SER A 56 7.36 5.23 -1.94
N VAL A 57 6.97 4.50 -0.90
CA VAL A 57 7.86 4.08 0.21
C VAL A 57 7.64 2.61 0.55
N HIS A 58 8.64 1.99 1.17
CA HIS A 58 8.49 0.69 1.82
C HIS A 58 8.94 0.78 3.27
N LEU A 59 8.38 -0.08 4.12
CA LEU A 59 8.79 -0.17 5.50
C LEU A 59 10.15 -0.88 5.59
N LYS A 60 11.08 -0.25 6.30
CA LYS A 60 12.38 -0.84 6.63
C LYS A 60 12.46 -1.03 8.14
N GLY A 61 12.51 -2.29 8.55
CA GLY A 61 12.67 -2.68 9.96
C GLY A 61 14.13 -2.92 10.32
N GLY A 62 14.53 -2.43 11.49
CA GLY A 62 15.65 -2.94 12.30
C GLY A 62 15.13 -3.68 13.53
N VAL A 63 16.02 -3.99 14.48
CA VAL A 63 15.64 -4.78 15.69
C VAL A 63 14.71 -3.98 16.62
N PHE A 64 14.81 -2.64 16.62
CA PHE A 64 13.99 -1.75 17.49
C PHE A 64 13.49 -0.46 16.80
N TRP A 65 13.62 -0.36 15.48
CA TRP A 65 13.24 0.86 14.75
C TRP A 65 12.64 0.55 13.39
N TYR A 66 11.74 1.42 12.96
CA TYR A 66 11.14 1.41 11.64
C TYR A 66 11.38 2.75 10.95
N SER A 67 11.66 2.71 9.65
CA SER A 67 11.67 3.90 8.76
C SER A 67 10.88 3.62 7.49
N LEU A 68 10.42 4.68 6.84
CA LEU A 68 9.87 4.61 5.48
C LEU A 68 10.96 5.07 4.51
N ASP A 69 11.49 4.14 3.72
CA ASP A 69 12.51 4.41 2.71
C ASP A 69 11.83 4.54 1.35
N SER A 70 12.22 5.55 0.56
CA SER A 70 11.72 5.76 -0.80
C SER A 70 11.95 4.52 -1.68
N SER A 71 10.91 4.13 -2.41
CA SER A 71 10.89 3.01 -3.34
C SER A 71 10.74 3.52 -4.77
N GLN A 72 11.54 2.97 -5.70
CA GLN A 72 11.40 3.22 -7.14
C GLN A 72 10.56 2.14 -7.85
N HIS A 73 9.98 1.22 -7.09
CA HIS A 73 9.12 0.19 -7.67
C HIS A 73 7.83 0.81 -8.23
N THR A 74 7.24 0.13 -9.21
CA THR A 74 5.93 0.53 -9.74
C THR A 74 4.83 -0.20 -8.99
N VAL A 75 3.83 0.54 -8.50
CA VAL A 75 2.63 -0.05 -7.88
C VAL A 75 1.82 -0.76 -8.96
N GLN A 76 1.58 -2.04 -8.76
CA GLN A 76 0.80 -2.87 -9.69
C GLN A 76 -0.65 -2.96 -9.21
N LEU A 77 -1.59 -2.81 -10.15
CA LEU A 77 -3.00 -3.03 -9.91
C LEU A 77 -3.27 -4.53 -9.68
N GLU A 78 -3.90 -4.84 -8.56
CA GLU A 78 -4.29 -6.20 -8.20
C GLU A 78 -5.78 -6.46 -8.49
N ARG A 79 -6.13 -7.72 -8.73
CA ARG A 79 -7.54 -8.14 -8.72
C ARG A 79 -8.04 -8.16 -7.28
N ASP A 80 -9.26 -7.66 -7.06
CA ASP A 80 -9.85 -7.70 -5.72
C ASP A 80 -10.11 -9.14 -5.24
N SER A 81 -10.07 -9.33 -3.93
CA SER A 81 -10.21 -10.63 -3.28
C SER A 81 -11.35 -10.63 -2.27
N ARG A 82 -11.93 -11.82 -2.04
CA ARG A 82 -12.96 -12.06 -1.01
C ARG A 82 -12.46 -11.74 0.40
N TYR A 83 -11.15 -11.85 0.64
CA TYR A 83 -10.54 -11.60 1.95
C TYR A 83 -9.49 -10.47 1.84
N PRO A 84 -9.93 -9.20 1.78
CA PRO A 84 -9.07 -8.12 1.35
C PRO A 84 -8.04 -7.68 2.39
N CYS A 85 -8.41 -7.75 3.68
CA CYS A 85 -7.58 -7.34 4.80
C CYS A 85 -6.74 -8.48 5.38
N MET A 86 -6.53 -9.58 4.62
CA MET A 86 -5.66 -10.67 5.05
C MET A 86 -4.19 -10.25 5.08
N ASN A 87 -3.34 -11.14 5.60
CA ASN A 87 -1.90 -10.96 5.82
C ASN A 87 -1.24 -9.99 4.81
N PHE A 88 -0.66 -8.92 5.35
CA PHE A 88 0.07 -7.92 4.59
C PHE A 88 1.56 -8.06 4.95
N PRO A 89 2.42 -8.50 4.01
CA PRO A 89 3.83 -8.74 4.29
C PRO A 89 4.61 -7.42 4.36
N LEU A 90 4.22 -6.54 5.31
CA LEU A 90 4.71 -5.18 5.45
C LEU A 90 6.22 -5.11 5.68
N HIS A 91 6.78 -6.14 6.31
CA HIS A 91 8.21 -6.25 6.61
C HIS A 91 9.04 -6.78 5.43
N ARG A 92 8.42 -7.20 4.32
CA ARG A 92 9.14 -7.62 3.11
C ARG A 92 9.61 -6.38 2.35
N ARG A 93 10.89 -6.36 1.97
CA ARG A 93 11.48 -5.26 1.17
C ARG A 93 10.74 -5.07 -0.15
N GLY A 94 10.62 -3.82 -0.57
CA GLY A 94 9.98 -3.44 -1.84
C GLY A 94 8.45 -3.52 -1.83
N ILE A 95 7.83 -3.87 -0.70
CA ILE A 95 6.38 -3.84 -0.54
C ILE A 95 5.93 -2.45 -0.11
N PHE A 96 5.02 -1.87 -0.89
CA PHE A 96 4.33 -0.64 -0.52
C PHE A 96 3.38 -0.89 0.65
N PRO A 97 3.16 0.07 1.57
CA PRO A 97 2.24 -0.08 2.70
C PRO A 97 0.74 0.03 2.29
N PHE A 98 0.43 -0.11 1.01
CA PHE A 98 -0.92 -0.12 0.44
C PHE A 98 -0.96 -0.99 -0.82
N ARG A 99 -2.16 -1.35 -1.27
CA ARG A 99 -2.39 -2.06 -2.54
C ARG A 99 -3.60 -1.45 -3.23
N VAL A 100 -3.57 -1.31 -4.55
CA VAL A 100 -4.76 -0.87 -5.30
C VAL A 100 -5.39 -2.09 -5.95
N ARG A 101 -6.69 -2.26 -5.74
CA ARG A 101 -7.46 -3.42 -6.18
C ARG A 101 -8.66 -3.01 -7.01
N CYS A 102 -8.99 -3.82 -8.01
CA CYS A 102 -10.22 -3.64 -8.79
C CYS A 102 -10.99 -4.94 -9.00
N TRP A 103 -12.31 -4.84 -9.01
CA TRP A 103 -13.21 -5.91 -9.41
C TRP A 103 -14.54 -5.36 -9.91
N LYS A 104 -14.92 -5.73 -11.14
CA LYS A 104 -16.11 -5.19 -11.83
C LYS A 104 -16.10 -3.66 -11.84
N ASN A 105 -17.03 -3.02 -11.12
CA ASN A 105 -17.16 -1.57 -10.99
C ASN A 105 -16.55 -1.02 -9.69
N ARG A 106 -15.90 -1.86 -8.87
CA ARG A 106 -15.31 -1.47 -7.58
C ARG A 106 -13.82 -1.22 -7.70
N ILE A 107 -13.36 -0.12 -7.09
CA ILE A 107 -11.96 0.17 -6.80
C ILE A 107 -11.78 0.12 -5.28
N ALA A 108 -10.67 -0.46 -4.81
CA ALA A 108 -10.36 -0.55 -3.40
C ALA A 108 -8.88 -0.34 -3.12
N VAL A 109 -8.59 0.16 -1.91
CA VAL A 109 -7.24 0.35 -1.37
C VAL A 109 -7.16 -0.27 0.01
#